data_AF-A0A317HRZ2-F1
#
_entry.id   AF-A0A317HRZ2-F1
#
_cell.length_a   1.000
_cell.length_b   1.000
_cell.length_c   1.000
_cell.angle_alpha   90.00
_cell.angle_beta   90.00
_cell.angle_gamma   90.00
#
_symmetry.space_group_name_H-M   'P 1'
#
loop_
_entity.id
_entity.type
_entity.pdbx_description
1 polymer ?
#
loop_
_entity_poly.entity_id
_entity_poly.type
_entity_poly.pdbx_seq_one_letter_code
_entity_poly.pdbx_strand_id
1 'polypeptide(L)'
;MRRPTSFSIFAGTLIVATTVGSLADNTSAQGTEPKIWSGVYSAVQADRGKTVFQSTCTTCHNFDLQGNSGRGPALVGDQFMTNWETESLSALFTRLKTTMPRNNPGSLTDDVYLDLLAYVLQANSYPAGREPLTSTSLADIQFLKKDGSGKKAVPNFAMVAIVGCLAQADDRWVLTHTAEPVATQERASTDSELREAAGQPLGDGTFRLVSVFAQKPETHRGEKVQAKGLLYRVVSDKRLNVTSLETLGPSCPQ
;
A
#
# COMPACT_ATOMS: atom_id res chain seq x y z
N MET A 1 -49.34 60.93 49.28
CA MET A 1 -50.42 60.69 48.30
C MET A 1 -50.16 59.34 47.61
N ARG A 2 -51.22 58.54 47.45
CA ARG A 2 -51.37 57.26 46.70
C ARG A 2 -50.60 55.99 47.17
N ARG A 3 -51.39 55.15 47.87
CA ARG A 3 -51.37 53.67 48.03
C ARG A 3 -51.41 52.92 46.66
N PRO A 4 -51.48 51.57 46.61
CA PRO A 4 -50.49 50.51 46.96
C PRO A 4 -50.37 49.49 45.79
N THR A 5 -49.64 48.37 45.94
CA THR A 5 -50.07 47.01 45.47
C THR A 5 -49.01 45.97 45.83
N SER A 6 -49.41 45.03 46.69
CA SER A 6 -48.72 43.79 47.04
C SER A 6 -48.63 42.83 45.84
N PHE A 7 -47.66 41.91 45.81
CA PHE A 7 -47.93 40.50 45.47
C PHE A 7 -46.76 39.59 45.88
N SER A 8 -47.15 38.35 46.19
CA SER A 8 -46.52 37.39 47.09
C SER A 8 -45.24 36.70 46.59
N ILE A 9 -44.44 36.30 47.57
CA ILE A 9 -43.26 35.44 47.48
C ILE A 9 -43.70 34.01 47.14
N PHE A 10 -43.19 33.44 46.05
CA PHE A 10 -43.18 31.99 45.82
C PHE A 10 -41.73 31.48 45.94
N ALA A 11 -41.48 30.68 46.97
CA ALA A 11 -40.25 29.95 47.16
C ALA A 11 -40.25 28.75 46.19
N GLY A 12 -39.42 28.84 45.14
CA GLY A 12 -39.15 27.73 44.22
C GLY A 12 -37.75 27.18 44.48
N THR A 13 -37.67 26.01 45.11
CA THR A 13 -36.42 25.26 45.28
C THR A 13 -36.00 24.69 43.91
N LEU A 14 -34.95 25.24 43.32
CA LEU A 14 -34.41 24.78 42.04
C LEU A 14 -33.37 23.67 42.29
N ILE A 15 -33.73 22.43 41.94
CA ILE A 15 -32.82 21.28 41.92
C ILE A 15 -31.95 21.41 40.67
N VAL A 16 -30.66 21.75 40.84
CA VAL A 16 -29.69 21.76 39.74
C VAL A 16 -29.14 20.35 39.56
N ALA A 17 -29.64 19.64 38.55
CA ALA A 17 -29.06 18.39 38.09
C ALA A 17 -27.81 18.67 37.26
N THR A 18 -26.61 18.43 37.80
CA THR A 18 -25.36 18.53 37.06
C THR A 18 -25.15 17.27 36.23
N THR A 19 -25.48 17.32 34.95
CA THR A 19 -25.08 16.29 33.98
C THR A 19 -23.59 16.42 33.70
N VAL A 20 -22.81 15.44 34.14
CA VAL A 20 -21.41 15.28 33.74
C VAL A 20 -21.40 14.79 32.29
N GLY A 21 -21.23 15.72 31.35
CA GLY A 21 -21.00 15.38 29.95
C GLY A 21 -19.57 14.89 29.78
N SER A 22 -19.39 13.58 29.58
CA SER A 22 -18.11 13.02 29.16
C SER A 22 -17.72 13.61 27.82
N LEU A 23 -16.65 14.39 27.79
CA LEU A 23 -15.96 14.74 26.56
C LEU A 23 -15.33 13.46 26.01
N ALA A 24 -15.99 12.86 25.02
CA ALA A 24 -15.35 11.84 24.20
C ALA A 24 -14.25 12.53 23.39
N ASP A 25 -13.01 12.38 23.82
CA ASP A 25 -11.85 12.67 23.00
C ASP A 25 -11.90 11.75 21.78
N ASN A 26 -12.44 12.28 20.67
CA ASN A 26 -12.28 11.72 19.34
C ASN A 26 -10.84 11.94 18.89
N THR A 27 -9.92 11.19 19.50
CA THR A 27 -8.56 11.04 18.97
C THR A 27 -8.66 10.25 17.69
N SER A 28 -8.91 10.96 16.59
CA SER A 28 -8.71 10.43 15.25
C SER A 28 -7.26 10.00 15.17
N ALA A 29 -7.01 8.71 14.93
CA ALA A 29 -5.69 8.19 14.64
C ALA A 29 -5.17 8.90 13.38
N GLN A 30 -4.42 9.98 13.57
CA GLN A 30 -3.65 10.63 12.53
C GLN A 30 -2.55 9.65 12.12
N GLY A 31 -2.82 8.85 11.10
CA GLY A 31 -1.78 8.06 10.47
C GLY A 31 -0.73 9.02 9.91
N THR A 32 0.46 9.04 10.51
CA THR A 32 1.61 9.80 10.02
C THR A 32 1.77 9.54 8.52
N GLU A 33 1.83 10.62 7.72
CA GLU A 33 2.10 10.52 6.28
C GLU A 33 3.39 9.72 6.06
N PRO A 34 3.40 8.74 5.13
CA PRO A 34 4.58 7.91 4.97
C PRO A 34 5.81 8.74 4.58
N LYS A 35 6.97 8.41 5.16
CA LYS A 35 8.21 9.20 5.01
C LYS A 35 8.56 9.55 3.56
N ILE A 36 8.36 8.64 2.61
CA ILE A 36 8.66 8.89 1.19
C ILE A 36 7.87 10.07 0.60
N TRP A 37 6.69 10.38 1.17
CA TRP A 37 5.85 11.51 0.78
C TRP A 37 6.15 12.81 1.55
N SER A 38 7.04 12.78 2.53
CA SER A 38 7.39 13.97 3.34
C SER A 38 8.54 14.80 2.78
N GLY A 39 8.98 14.56 1.54
CA GLY A 39 10.10 15.26 0.94
C GLY A 39 11.46 14.77 1.40
N VAL A 40 11.91 13.60 0.92
CA VAL A 40 13.12 12.91 1.42
C VAL A 40 14.42 13.26 0.69
N TYR A 41 14.34 14.03 -0.39
CA TYR A 41 15.48 14.44 -1.21
C TYR A 41 15.34 15.92 -1.57
N SER A 42 16.44 16.61 -1.87
CA SER A 42 16.38 18.01 -2.30
C SER A 42 16.29 18.15 -3.82
N ALA A 43 15.62 19.19 -4.30
CA ALA A 43 15.52 19.45 -5.74
C ALA A 43 16.90 19.56 -6.41
N VAL A 44 17.86 20.24 -5.75
CA VAL A 44 19.24 20.37 -6.23
C VAL A 44 19.94 19.02 -6.36
N GLN A 45 19.67 18.08 -5.44
CA GLN A 45 20.20 16.73 -5.51
C GLN A 45 19.65 15.96 -6.72
N ALA A 46 18.34 16.03 -6.94
CA ALA A 46 17.70 15.42 -8.11
C ALA A 46 18.20 16.03 -9.42
N ASP A 47 18.47 17.34 -9.48
CA ASP A 47 18.98 18.00 -10.69
C ASP A 47 20.41 17.55 -11.05
N ARG A 48 21.27 17.32 -10.05
CA ARG A 48 22.59 16.69 -10.28
C ARG A 48 22.42 15.27 -10.79
N GLY A 49 21.51 14.49 -10.20
CA GLY A 49 21.18 13.14 -10.65
C GLY A 49 20.69 13.08 -12.09
N LYS A 50 19.83 14.02 -12.47
CA LYS A 50 19.33 14.18 -13.84
C LYS A 50 20.46 14.37 -14.84
N THR A 51 21.42 15.23 -14.49
CA THR A 51 22.58 15.52 -15.35
C THR A 51 23.39 14.25 -15.60
N VAL A 52 23.70 13.48 -14.55
CA VAL A 52 24.41 12.20 -14.67
C VAL A 52 23.59 11.18 -15.45
N PHE A 53 22.29 11.09 -15.18
CA PHE A 53 21.39 10.18 -15.89
C PHE A 53 21.42 10.43 -17.39
N GLN A 54 21.33 11.69 -17.79
CA GLN A 54 21.33 12.10 -19.21
C GLN A 54 22.62 11.72 -19.92
N SER A 55 23.78 11.84 -19.27
CA SER A 55 25.08 11.49 -19.86
C SER A 55 25.40 10.01 -19.85
N THR A 56 24.85 9.23 -18.91
CA THR A 56 25.37 7.89 -18.60
C THR A 56 24.32 6.77 -18.76
N CYS A 57 23.04 7.06 -18.56
CA CYS A 57 22.01 6.03 -18.37
C CYS A 57 21.02 5.92 -19.53
N THR A 58 20.86 6.99 -20.31
CA THR A 58 19.83 7.14 -21.36
C THR A 58 19.91 6.09 -22.47
N THR A 59 21.10 5.59 -22.81
CA THR A 59 21.28 4.52 -23.81
C THR A 59 20.47 3.26 -23.52
N CYS A 60 20.23 2.96 -22.23
CA CYS A 60 19.49 1.76 -21.81
C CYS A 60 18.13 2.09 -21.18
N HIS A 61 18.01 3.24 -20.52
CA HIS A 61 16.80 3.62 -19.78
C HIS A 61 15.93 4.67 -20.46
N ASN A 62 16.33 5.15 -21.65
CA ASN A 62 15.74 6.27 -22.40
C ASN A 62 15.74 7.60 -21.64
N PHE A 63 15.53 8.70 -22.37
CA PHE A 63 15.51 10.06 -21.79
C PHE A 63 14.32 10.31 -20.87
N ASP A 64 13.21 9.62 -21.11
CA ASP A 64 11.96 9.69 -20.36
C ASP A 64 11.87 8.64 -19.24
N LEU A 65 12.97 7.91 -19.00
CA LEU A 65 13.06 6.83 -18.01
C LEU A 65 12.13 5.64 -18.27
N GLN A 66 11.48 5.54 -19.42
CA GLN A 66 10.54 4.46 -19.73
C GLN A 66 11.23 3.12 -20.01
N GLY A 67 12.56 3.08 -19.97
CA GLY A 67 13.31 1.88 -20.30
C GLY A 67 13.33 1.61 -21.80
N ASN A 68 14.21 0.70 -22.20
CA ASN A 68 14.31 0.22 -23.57
C ASN A 68 14.25 -1.30 -23.55
N SER A 69 13.26 -1.86 -24.24
CA SER A 69 12.99 -3.30 -24.31
C SER A 69 14.28 -4.10 -24.58
N GLY A 70 14.66 -4.94 -23.61
CA GLY A 70 15.85 -5.79 -23.70
C GLY A 70 17.17 -5.14 -23.25
N ARG A 71 17.21 -3.82 -22.98
CA ARG A 71 18.43 -3.11 -22.54
C ARG A 71 18.36 -2.63 -21.10
N GLY A 72 17.25 -2.00 -20.71
CA GLY A 72 17.05 -1.48 -19.36
C GLY A 72 15.57 -1.38 -19.01
N PRO A 73 15.16 -1.72 -17.78
CA PRO A 73 13.78 -1.56 -17.34
C PRO A 73 13.38 -0.09 -17.24
N ALA A 74 12.07 0.16 -17.22
CA ALA A 74 11.52 1.45 -16.83
C ALA A 74 11.94 1.79 -15.39
N LEU A 75 12.31 3.05 -15.17
CA LEU A 75 12.63 3.60 -13.85
C LEU A 75 11.49 4.50 -13.33
N VAL A 76 10.36 4.54 -14.03
CA VAL A 76 9.17 5.30 -13.66
C VAL A 76 7.88 4.48 -13.83
N GLY A 77 6.82 4.91 -13.14
CA GLY A 77 5.46 4.41 -13.33
C GLY A 77 5.19 3.02 -12.74
N ASP A 78 4.10 2.39 -13.17
CA ASP A 78 3.62 1.14 -12.56
C ASP A 78 4.59 -0.04 -12.72
N GLN A 79 5.31 -0.11 -13.84
CA GLN A 79 6.31 -1.15 -14.05
C GLN A 79 7.48 -1.01 -13.06
N PHE A 80 7.89 0.22 -12.76
CA PHE A 80 8.86 0.49 -11.70
C PHE A 80 8.26 0.06 -10.35
N MET A 81 7.08 0.58 -10.00
CA MET A 81 6.47 0.33 -8.69
C MET A 81 6.22 -1.16 -8.41
N THR A 82 5.88 -1.96 -9.41
CA THR A 82 5.72 -3.43 -9.25
C THR A 82 6.95 -4.11 -8.65
N ASN A 83 8.15 -3.57 -8.88
CA ASN A 83 9.40 -4.12 -8.37
C ASN A 83 9.84 -3.51 -7.03
N TRP A 84 9.29 -2.35 -6.65
CA TRP A 84 9.84 -1.54 -5.57
C TRP A 84 8.84 -1.21 -4.46
N GLU A 85 7.52 -1.32 -4.68
CA GLU A 85 6.48 -0.93 -3.71
C GLU A 85 6.50 -1.67 -2.36
N THR A 86 7.32 -2.72 -2.23
CA THR A 86 7.54 -3.47 -0.99
C THR A 86 8.96 -3.30 -0.42
N GLU A 87 9.76 -2.45 -1.04
CA GLU A 87 11.20 -2.31 -0.77
C GLU A 87 11.54 -0.94 -0.20
N SER A 88 12.69 -0.88 0.48
CA SER A 88 13.29 0.38 0.94
C SER A 88 14.03 1.10 -0.19
N LEU A 89 14.30 2.38 0.01
CA LEU A 89 15.24 3.12 -0.83
C LEU A 89 16.64 2.49 -0.81
N SER A 90 17.03 1.83 0.29
CA SER A 90 18.32 1.13 0.37
C SER A 90 18.42 -0.05 -0.58
N ALA A 91 17.31 -0.74 -0.89
CA ALA A 91 17.28 -1.82 -1.86
C ALA A 91 17.58 -1.31 -3.28
N LEU A 92 16.92 -0.22 -3.71
CA LEU A 92 17.19 0.38 -5.01
C LEU A 92 18.60 0.98 -5.07
N PHE A 93 19.05 1.67 -4.02
CA PHE A 93 20.42 2.19 -3.94
C PHE A 93 21.47 1.08 -4.12
N THR A 94 21.28 -0.04 -3.42
CA THR A 94 22.17 -1.21 -3.53
C THR A 94 22.12 -1.78 -4.95
N ARG A 95 20.94 -1.87 -5.56
CA ARG A 95 20.79 -2.34 -6.94
C ARG A 95 21.53 -1.43 -7.93
N LEU A 96 21.38 -0.12 -7.82
CA LEU A 96 22.10 0.85 -8.63
C LEU A 96 23.61 0.65 -8.48
N LYS A 97 24.12 0.65 -7.25
CA LYS A 97 25.55 0.53 -6.96
C LYS A 97 26.17 -0.79 -7.44
N THR A 98 25.43 -1.90 -7.34
CA THR A 98 25.99 -3.24 -7.64
C THR A 98 25.80 -3.69 -9.07
N THR A 99 24.89 -3.07 -9.83
CA THR A 99 24.57 -3.51 -11.20
C THR A 99 24.70 -2.44 -12.26
N MET A 100 24.80 -1.17 -11.87
CA MET A 100 24.89 -0.05 -12.79
C MET A 100 26.21 0.71 -12.67
N PRO A 101 26.67 1.35 -13.75
CA PRO A 101 26.26 1.12 -15.14
C PRO A 101 26.48 -0.35 -15.56
N ARG A 102 25.64 -0.90 -16.44
CA ARG A 102 25.67 -2.34 -16.81
C ARG A 102 27.06 -2.83 -17.26
N ASN A 103 27.82 -1.98 -17.95
CA ASN A 103 29.16 -2.28 -18.45
C ASN A 103 30.28 -2.02 -17.44
N ASN A 104 30.01 -1.31 -16.35
CA ASN A 104 30.99 -1.00 -15.31
C ASN A 104 30.31 -0.83 -13.92
N PRO A 105 29.75 -1.90 -13.34
CA PRO A 105 29.00 -1.81 -12.09
C PRO A 105 29.86 -1.25 -10.94
N GLY A 106 29.30 -0.35 -10.14
CA GLY A 106 29.99 0.19 -8.96
C GLY A 106 31.05 1.25 -9.28
N SER A 107 31.11 1.74 -10.51
CA SER A 107 32.11 2.73 -10.95
C SER A 107 31.84 4.17 -10.54
N LEU A 108 30.62 4.50 -10.13
CA LEU A 108 30.25 5.82 -9.62
C LEU A 108 30.44 5.89 -8.10
N THR A 109 30.59 7.10 -7.55
CA THR A 109 30.66 7.30 -6.10
C THR A 109 29.29 7.16 -5.45
N ASP A 110 29.25 6.95 -4.13
CA ASP A 110 27.99 6.82 -3.39
C ASP A 110 27.13 8.09 -3.49
N ASP A 111 27.74 9.27 -3.49
CA ASP A 111 27.03 10.54 -3.67
C ASP A 111 26.38 10.64 -5.06
N VAL A 112 27.04 10.14 -6.10
CA VAL A 112 26.46 10.10 -7.46
C VAL A 112 25.29 9.12 -7.52
N TYR A 113 25.36 7.98 -6.83
CA TYR A 113 24.21 7.07 -6.74
C TYR A 113 23.05 7.66 -5.93
N LEU A 114 23.32 8.43 -4.87
CA LEU A 114 22.29 9.15 -4.11
C LEU A 114 21.62 10.23 -4.99
N ASP A 115 22.41 10.96 -5.77
CA ASP A 115 21.90 11.94 -6.74
C ASP A 115 21.00 11.25 -7.79
N LEU A 116 21.44 10.14 -8.39
CA LEU A 116 20.64 9.35 -9.33
C LEU A 116 19.35 8.81 -8.71
N LEU A 117 19.40 8.33 -7.47
CA LEU A 117 18.23 7.88 -6.73
C LEU A 117 17.25 9.03 -6.51
N ALA A 118 17.72 10.21 -6.09
CA ALA A 118 16.90 11.41 -5.94
C ALA A 118 16.20 11.81 -7.25
N TYR A 119 16.90 11.69 -8.39
CA TYR A 119 16.29 11.94 -9.70
C TYR A 119 15.19 10.94 -10.03
N VAL A 120 15.38 9.64 -9.75
CA VAL A 120 14.34 8.61 -9.94
C VAL A 120 13.12 8.91 -9.05
N LEU A 121 13.33 9.37 -7.82
CA LEU A 121 12.24 9.79 -6.94
C LEU A 121 11.45 10.98 -7.52
N GLN A 122 12.17 12.00 -8.00
CA GLN A 122 11.56 13.15 -8.67
C GLN A 122 10.75 12.75 -9.89
N ALA A 123 11.30 11.87 -10.74
CA ALA A 123 10.63 11.39 -11.94
C ALA A 123 9.36 10.56 -11.64
N ASN A 124 9.30 9.93 -10.45
CA ASN A 124 8.11 9.23 -9.94
C ASN A 124 7.18 10.15 -9.11
N SER A 125 7.35 11.47 -9.19
CA SER A 125 6.49 12.47 -8.54
C SER A 125 6.50 12.44 -7.00
N TYR A 126 7.53 11.84 -6.39
CA TYR A 126 7.76 12.03 -4.95
C TYR A 126 8.16 13.48 -4.69
N PRO A 127 7.61 14.15 -3.66
CA PRO A 127 7.90 15.55 -3.41
C PRO A 127 9.36 15.74 -3.02
N ALA A 128 9.93 16.88 -3.38
CA ALA A 128 11.23 17.31 -2.88
C ALA A 128 11.07 17.97 -1.49
N GLY A 129 12.05 17.73 -0.62
CA GLY A 129 12.22 18.40 0.66
C GLY A 129 13.37 19.40 0.64
N ARG A 130 13.77 19.81 1.85
CA ARG A 130 14.84 20.80 2.06
C ARG A 130 16.23 20.17 2.11
N GLU A 131 16.31 18.98 2.69
CA GLU A 131 17.57 18.28 2.93
C GLU A 131 17.87 17.26 1.82
N PRO A 132 19.15 17.03 1.50
CA PRO A 132 19.52 15.96 0.59
C PRO A 132 19.26 14.59 1.23
N LEU A 133 18.90 13.62 0.39
CA LEU A 133 18.85 12.21 0.73
C LEU A 133 20.25 11.71 1.09
N THR A 134 20.38 11.06 2.25
CA THR A 134 21.63 10.50 2.75
C THR A 134 21.56 8.98 2.88
N SER A 135 22.72 8.32 2.79
CA SER A 135 22.83 6.86 2.91
C SER A 135 22.26 6.30 4.23
N THR A 136 22.34 7.07 5.33
CA THR A 136 21.87 6.66 6.66
C THR A 136 20.35 6.57 6.77
N SER A 137 19.61 7.30 5.94
CA SER A 137 18.14 7.33 5.97
C SER A 137 17.46 6.28 5.09
N LEU A 138 18.22 5.67 4.16
CA LEU A 138 17.65 4.88 3.06
C LEU A 138 16.88 3.64 3.51
N ALA A 139 17.33 2.97 4.57
CA ALA A 139 16.70 1.75 5.07
C ALA A 139 15.31 2.02 5.69
N ASP A 140 15.11 3.23 6.21
CA ASP A 140 13.89 3.61 6.94
C ASP A 140 12.80 4.18 6.04
N ILE A 141 13.08 4.36 4.74
CA ILE A 141 12.18 4.97 3.78
C ILE A 141 11.75 3.89 2.79
N GLN A 142 10.47 3.52 2.83
CA GLN A 142 9.85 2.53 1.94
C GLN A 142 9.24 3.22 0.72
N PHE A 143 9.35 2.60 -0.46
CA PHE A 143 8.59 3.04 -1.63
C PHE A 143 7.10 2.78 -1.40
N LEU A 144 6.27 3.78 -1.69
CA LEU A 144 4.82 3.73 -1.52
C LEU A 144 4.16 4.57 -2.61
N LYS A 145 3.01 4.15 -3.14
CA LYS A 145 2.21 5.01 -4.02
C LYS A 145 1.41 6.02 -3.21
N LYS A 146 0.96 7.10 -3.86
CA LYS A 146 0.27 8.24 -3.20
C LYS A 146 -1.11 7.87 -2.69
N ASP A 147 -1.76 6.94 -3.37
CA ASP A 147 -3.05 6.35 -2.98
C ASP A 147 -2.95 5.43 -1.75
N GLY A 148 -1.75 5.26 -1.17
CA GLY A 148 -1.51 4.41 -0.02
C GLY A 148 -1.40 2.93 -0.36
N SER A 149 -1.54 2.54 -1.64
CA SER A 149 -1.13 1.22 -2.10
C SER A 149 0.39 1.08 -1.88
N GLY A 150 0.77 0.06 -1.13
CA GLY A 150 2.12 -0.10 -0.58
C GLY A 150 2.18 -0.08 0.96
N LYS A 151 1.15 0.35 1.70
CA LYS A 151 1.11 0.15 3.17
C LYS A 151 1.20 -1.34 3.47
N LYS A 152 2.42 -1.82 3.74
CA LYS A 152 2.75 -3.24 3.91
C LYS A 152 2.17 -4.10 2.79
N ALA A 153 2.38 -3.71 1.52
CA ALA A 153 2.03 -4.57 0.40
C ALA A 153 2.73 -5.92 0.61
N VAL A 154 1.93 -6.98 0.64
CA VAL A 154 2.45 -8.30 0.95
C VAL A 154 3.39 -8.73 -0.20
N PRO A 155 4.64 -9.14 0.09
CA PRO A 155 5.60 -9.50 -0.94
C PRO A 155 5.07 -10.57 -1.89
N ASN A 156 5.56 -10.55 -3.13
CA ASN A 156 5.34 -11.66 -4.04
C ASN A 156 5.87 -12.96 -3.40
N PHE A 157 5.19 -14.09 -3.62
CA PHE A 157 5.48 -15.38 -2.98
C PHE A 157 5.28 -15.43 -1.46
N ALA A 158 4.62 -14.45 -0.84
CA ALA A 158 4.21 -14.57 0.55
C ALA A 158 2.89 -15.34 0.67
N MET A 159 2.71 -15.99 1.82
CA MET A 159 1.45 -16.61 2.20
C MET A 159 0.46 -15.51 2.61
N VAL A 160 -0.70 -15.47 1.97
CA VAL A 160 -1.72 -14.43 2.17
C VAL A 160 -3.10 -14.99 2.45
N ALA A 161 -3.91 -14.20 3.15
CA ALA A 161 -5.36 -14.31 3.18
C ALA A 161 -5.96 -13.17 2.35
N ILE A 162 -6.95 -13.48 1.52
CA ILE A 162 -7.66 -12.52 0.67
C ILE A 162 -9.16 -12.74 0.85
N VAL A 163 -9.88 -11.68 1.20
CA VAL A 163 -11.35 -11.67 1.24
C VAL A 163 -11.88 -11.17 -0.09
N GLY A 164 -12.86 -11.86 -0.66
CA GLY A 164 -13.48 -11.46 -1.92
C GLY A 164 -14.66 -12.33 -2.31
N CYS A 165 -15.13 -12.15 -3.54
CA CYS A 165 -16.26 -12.85 -4.12
C CYS A 165 -15.78 -13.99 -5.02
N LEU A 166 -16.20 -15.22 -4.72
CA LEU A 166 -15.83 -16.36 -5.54
C LEU A 166 -16.68 -16.39 -6.81
N ALA A 167 -16.04 -16.36 -7.97
CA ALA A 167 -16.70 -16.36 -9.27
C ALA A 167 -15.92 -17.19 -10.30
N GLN A 168 -16.50 -17.35 -11.49
CA GLN A 168 -15.82 -17.93 -12.64
C GLN A 168 -15.83 -16.93 -13.80
N ALA A 169 -14.68 -16.76 -14.43
CA ALA A 169 -14.49 -15.92 -15.62
C ALA A 169 -13.64 -16.67 -16.64
N ASP A 170 -14.09 -16.75 -17.89
CA ASP A 170 -13.44 -17.51 -18.98
C ASP A 170 -13.05 -18.94 -18.56
N ASP A 171 -14.01 -19.69 -18.00
CA ASP A 171 -13.82 -21.04 -17.45
C ASP A 171 -12.79 -21.18 -16.32
N ARG A 172 -12.28 -20.07 -15.76
CA ARG A 172 -11.31 -20.06 -14.66
C ARG A 172 -11.95 -19.56 -13.38
N TRP A 173 -11.56 -20.13 -12.25
CA TRP A 173 -11.94 -19.63 -10.93
C TRP A 173 -11.19 -18.34 -10.62
N VAL A 174 -11.94 -17.34 -10.17
CA VAL A 174 -11.44 -16.02 -9.81
C VAL A 174 -12.03 -15.60 -8.47
N LEU A 175 -11.27 -14.80 -7.74
CA LEU A 175 -11.78 -14.01 -6.63
C LEU A 175 -11.89 -12.57 -7.11
N THR A 176 -13.09 -12.02 -7.14
CA THR A 176 -13.38 -10.62 -7.56
C THR A 176 -13.71 -9.76 -6.33
N HIS A 177 -13.78 -8.45 -6.53
CA HIS A 177 -14.04 -7.46 -5.46
C HIS A 177 -13.14 -7.65 -4.25
N THR A 178 -11.87 -7.97 -4.48
CA THR A 178 -11.00 -8.44 -3.41
C THR A 178 -10.52 -7.29 -2.56
N ALA A 179 -10.56 -7.48 -1.24
CA ALA A 179 -9.79 -6.66 -0.33
C ALA A 179 -8.28 -6.85 -0.56
N GLU A 180 -7.47 -5.91 -0.06
CA GLU A 180 -6.02 -6.04 -0.12
C GLU A 180 -5.53 -7.31 0.59
N PRO A 181 -4.58 -8.07 0.00
CA PRO A 181 -4.04 -9.27 0.63
C PRO A 181 -3.35 -8.96 1.96
N VAL A 182 -3.58 -9.82 2.96
CA VAL A 182 -2.94 -9.73 4.28
C VAL A 182 -2.04 -10.94 4.50
N ALA A 183 -0.80 -10.72 4.95
CA ALA A 183 0.12 -11.82 5.23
C ALA A 183 -0.44 -12.75 6.33
N THR A 184 -0.32 -14.06 6.11
CA THR A 184 -0.83 -15.10 7.03
C THR A 184 0.15 -16.26 7.15
N GLN A 185 -0.13 -17.17 8.08
CA GLN A 185 0.55 -18.46 8.21
C GLN A 185 -0.06 -19.52 7.29
N GLU A 186 0.73 -20.52 6.91
CA GLU A 186 0.31 -21.70 6.14
C GLU A 186 -0.45 -22.69 7.04
N ARG A 187 -1.64 -22.28 7.46
CA ARG A 187 -2.58 -23.11 8.23
C ARG A 187 -4.01 -22.65 7.98
N ALA A 188 -4.94 -23.53 8.31
CA ALA A 188 -6.36 -23.19 8.37
C ALA A 188 -6.58 -21.95 9.26
N SER A 189 -7.59 -21.17 8.89
CA SER A 189 -8.02 -20.01 9.67
C SER A 189 -8.67 -20.44 10.96
N THR A 190 -8.39 -19.70 12.02
CA THR A 190 -9.12 -19.81 13.29
C THR A 190 -10.46 -19.10 13.17
N ASP A 191 -11.42 -19.45 14.03
CA ASP A 191 -12.70 -18.76 14.12
C ASP A 191 -12.57 -17.24 14.36
N SER A 192 -11.51 -16.83 15.08
CA SER A 192 -11.24 -15.41 15.29
C SER A 192 -10.83 -14.71 13.99
N GLU A 193 -9.94 -15.33 13.21
CA GLU A 193 -9.49 -14.81 11.92
C GLU A 193 -10.64 -14.78 10.90
N LEU A 194 -11.53 -15.77 10.92
CA LEU A 194 -12.72 -15.79 10.05
C LEU A 194 -13.73 -14.71 10.43
N ARG A 195 -13.96 -14.46 11.73
CA ARG A 195 -14.83 -13.37 12.19
C ARG A 195 -14.30 -11.99 11.78
N GLU A 196 -13.00 -11.78 11.92
CA GLU A 196 -12.36 -10.54 11.46
C GLU A 196 -12.50 -10.37 9.95
N ALA A 197 -12.23 -11.43 9.18
CA ALA A 197 -12.35 -11.42 7.72
C ALA A 197 -13.79 -11.19 7.23
N ALA A 198 -14.79 -11.72 7.93
CA ALA A 198 -16.20 -11.48 7.59
C ALA A 198 -16.56 -9.99 7.64
N GLY A 199 -16.00 -9.25 8.60
CA GLY A 199 -16.17 -7.80 8.75
C GLY A 199 -15.34 -6.95 7.77
N GLN A 200 -14.40 -7.54 7.04
CA GLN A 200 -13.54 -6.80 6.12
C GLN A 200 -14.35 -6.29 4.90
N PRO A 201 -14.23 -4.99 4.55
CA PRO A 201 -14.87 -4.46 3.36
C PRO A 201 -14.24 -5.04 2.09
N LEU A 202 -15.07 -5.19 1.04
CA LEU A 202 -14.62 -5.60 -0.28
C LEU A 202 -13.89 -4.45 -0.98
N GLY A 203 -12.99 -4.80 -1.90
CA GLY A 203 -12.23 -3.85 -2.72
C GLY A 203 -12.60 -3.97 -4.20
N ASP A 204 -11.70 -3.50 -5.07
CA ASP A 204 -11.84 -3.50 -6.53
C ASP A 204 -10.89 -4.50 -7.22
N GLY A 205 -10.09 -5.24 -6.44
CA GLY A 205 -9.10 -6.17 -6.97
C GLY A 205 -9.72 -7.45 -7.55
N THR A 206 -8.93 -8.15 -8.36
CA THR A 206 -9.26 -9.48 -8.88
C THR A 206 -8.01 -10.38 -8.87
N PHE A 207 -8.19 -11.63 -8.44
CA PHE A 207 -7.15 -12.66 -8.43
C PHE A 207 -7.63 -13.92 -9.12
N ARG A 208 -6.78 -14.50 -9.97
CA ARG A 208 -7.03 -15.83 -10.52
C ARG A 208 -6.65 -16.89 -9.50
N LEU A 209 -7.54 -17.84 -9.27
CA LEU A 209 -7.29 -18.95 -8.36
C LEU A 209 -6.64 -20.12 -9.09
N VAL A 210 -5.60 -20.69 -8.49
CA VAL A 210 -4.86 -21.84 -8.99
C VAL A 210 -4.92 -22.94 -7.93
N SER A 211 -4.96 -24.21 -8.36
CA SER A 211 -5.05 -25.38 -7.47
C SER A 211 -6.29 -25.40 -6.57
N VAL A 212 -7.33 -24.65 -6.92
CA VAL A 212 -8.51 -24.46 -6.07
C VAL A 212 -9.44 -25.68 -6.01
N PHE A 213 -9.36 -26.61 -6.96
CA PHE A 213 -10.28 -27.76 -7.04
C PHE A 213 -10.29 -28.64 -5.78
N ALA A 214 -9.18 -28.70 -5.03
CA ALA A 214 -9.14 -29.40 -3.75
C ALA A 214 -10.11 -28.81 -2.70
N GLN A 215 -10.51 -27.54 -2.87
CA GLN A 215 -11.39 -26.79 -1.99
C GLN A 215 -12.85 -26.75 -2.47
N LYS A 216 -13.19 -27.50 -3.53
CA LYS A 216 -14.57 -27.60 -4.06
C LYS A 216 -15.25 -26.25 -4.34
N PRO A 217 -14.62 -25.34 -5.11
CA PRO A 217 -15.13 -23.98 -5.33
C PRO A 217 -16.54 -23.93 -5.95
N GLU A 218 -16.95 -24.98 -6.64
CA GLU A 218 -18.30 -25.13 -7.21
C GLU A 218 -19.42 -25.06 -6.18
N THR A 219 -19.16 -25.44 -4.92
CA THR A 219 -20.17 -25.37 -3.84
C THR A 219 -20.27 -23.98 -3.21
N HIS A 220 -19.37 -23.06 -3.56
CA HIS A 220 -19.21 -21.74 -2.92
C HIS A 220 -19.34 -20.58 -3.92
N ARG A 221 -19.84 -20.87 -5.13
CA ARG A 221 -19.92 -19.88 -6.21
C ARG A 221 -20.87 -18.75 -5.83
N GLY A 222 -20.41 -17.51 -5.95
CA GLY A 222 -21.16 -16.31 -5.61
C GLY A 222 -21.12 -15.95 -4.12
N GLU A 223 -20.48 -16.75 -3.29
CA GLU A 223 -20.32 -16.47 -1.86
C GLU A 223 -19.18 -15.48 -1.60
N LYS A 224 -19.28 -14.79 -0.47
CA LYS A 224 -18.15 -14.05 0.10
C LYS A 224 -17.26 -15.06 0.82
N VAL A 225 -16.00 -15.14 0.43
CA VAL A 225 -15.05 -16.13 0.94
C VAL A 225 -13.76 -15.48 1.42
N GLN A 226 -13.06 -16.16 2.31
CA GLN A 226 -11.64 -15.97 2.54
C GLN A 226 -10.87 -17.07 1.80
N ALA A 227 -9.99 -16.69 0.89
CA ALA A 227 -9.04 -17.60 0.28
C ALA A 227 -7.65 -17.37 0.90
N LYS A 228 -6.98 -18.43 1.36
CA LYS A 228 -5.54 -18.37 1.67
C LYS A 228 -4.72 -19.08 0.63
N GLY A 229 -3.48 -18.62 0.45
CA GLY A 229 -2.57 -19.24 -0.48
C GLY A 229 -1.29 -18.47 -0.72
N LEU A 230 -0.45 -19.03 -1.58
CA LEU A 230 0.77 -18.38 -2.03
C LEU A 230 0.44 -17.33 -3.09
N LEU A 231 0.82 -16.08 -2.83
CA LEU A 231 0.61 -14.95 -3.74
C LEU A 231 1.60 -14.99 -4.90
N TYR A 232 1.11 -14.81 -6.13
CA TYR A 232 1.95 -14.63 -7.32
C TYR A 232 1.49 -13.41 -8.12
N ARG A 233 2.36 -12.41 -8.26
CA ARG A 233 2.13 -11.18 -9.04
C ARG A 233 3.10 -11.09 -10.21
N VAL A 234 2.56 -10.88 -11.40
CA VAL A 234 3.27 -10.47 -12.62
C VAL A 234 2.54 -9.27 -13.22
N VAL A 235 3.23 -8.49 -14.06
CA VAL A 235 2.81 -7.17 -14.57
C VAL A 235 1.34 -7.08 -15.03
N SER A 236 0.76 -8.17 -15.53
CA SER A 236 -0.63 -8.22 -16.01
C SER A 236 -1.47 -9.35 -15.39
N ASP A 237 -0.98 -10.06 -14.37
CA ASP A 237 -1.66 -11.25 -13.84
C ASP A 237 -1.39 -11.42 -12.34
N LYS A 238 -2.48 -11.39 -11.56
CA LYS A 238 -2.48 -11.61 -10.10
C LYS A 238 -3.07 -13.00 -9.86
N ARG A 239 -2.30 -13.89 -9.25
CA ARG A 239 -2.69 -15.28 -8.98
C ARG A 239 -2.55 -15.62 -7.52
N LEU A 240 -3.41 -16.52 -7.05
CA LEU A 240 -3.31 -17.14 -5.73
C LEU A 240 -3.27 -18.66 -5.92
N ASN A 241 -2.19 -19.30 -5.47
CA ASN A 241 -2.15 -20.77 -5.36
C ASN A 241 -2.85 -21.16 -4.06
N VAL A 242 -4.10 -21.61 -4.16
CA VAL A 242 -5.03 -21.74 -3.04
C VAL A 242 -4.66 -22.93 -2.16
N THR A 243 -4.52 -22.68 -0.86
CA THR A 243 -4.29 -23.71 0.17
C THR A 243 -5.50 -23.90 1.08
N SER A 244 -6.38 -22.89 1.22
CA SER A 244 -7.68 -23.02 1.89
C SER A 244 -8.69 -22.01 1.33
N LEU A 245 -9.97 -22.35 1.44
CA LEU A 245 -11.10 -21.54 1.00
C LEU A 245 -12.22 -21.68 2.03
N GLU A 246 -12.58 -20.60 2.72
CA GLU A 246 -13.56 -20.60 3.79
C GLU A 246 -14.69 -19.63 3.47
N THR A 247 -15.94 -20.06 3.62
CA THR A 247 -17.11 -19.20 3.41
C THR A 247 -17.29 -18.24 4.57
N LEU A 248 -17.45 -16.95 4.26
CA LEU A 248 -17.72 -15.87 5.22
C LEU A 248 -19.17 -15.42 5.20
N GLY A 249 -19.88 -15.63 4.08
CA GLY A 249 -21.28 -15.28 3.95
C GLY A 249 -21.91 -15.84 2.67
N PRO A 250 -23.23 -16.11 2.69
CA PRO A 250 -23.92 -16.86 1.63
C PRO A 250 -24.08 -16.10 0.31
N SER A 251 -23.78 -14.81 0.28
CA SER A 251 -23.87 -13.99 -0.93
C SER A 251 -22.84 -12.88 -0.90
N CYS A 252 -22.16 -12.66 -2.02
CA CYS A 252 -21.41 -11.43 -2.21
C CYS A 252 -22.35 -10.28 -2.57
N PRO A 253 -22.22 -9.11 -1.92
CA PRO A 253 -22.91 -7.90 -2.34
C PRO A 253 -22.57 -7.61 -3.81
N GLN A 254 -23.59 -7.36 -4.63
CA GLN A 254 -23.42 -6.92 -6.02
C GLN A 254 -22.97 -5.46 -6.10
#